data_AF-A0A4Q5QGW1-F1
#
_entry.id   AF-A0A4Q5QGW1-F1
#
_cell.length_a   1.000
_cell.length_b   1.000
_cell.length_c   1.000
_cell.angle_alpha   90.00
_cell.angle_beta   90.00
_cell.angle_gamma   90.00
#
_symmetry.space_group_name_H-M   'P 1'
#
loop_
_entity.id
_entity.type
_entity.pdbx_description
1 polymer ?
#
loop_
_entity_poly.entity_id
_entity_poly.type
_entity_poly.pdbx_seq_one_letter_code
_entity_poly.pdbx_strand_id
1 'polypeptide(L)' 'MITNVSFKDENTMILDLSNKRSFYIPLDEFPVIAALTSEEREDFEIIDDEYLSFLTIDELYSLKELIG' A
#
# COMPACT_ATOMS: atom_id res chain seq x y z
N MET A 1 -9.42 2.03 -8.58
CA MET A 1 -8.35 1.37 -9.34
C MET A 1 -7.03 1.95 -8.89
N ILE A 2 -6.30 1.16 -8.13
CA ILE A 2 -4.91 1.40 -7.75
C ILE A 2 -4.08 1.32 -9.02
N THR A 3 -3.26 2.32 -9.29
CA THR A 3 -2.36 2.35 -10.45
C THR A 3 -0.90 2.27 -10.06
N ASN A 4 -0.57 2.69 -8.84
CA ASN A 4 0.78 2.66 -8.32
C ASN A 4 0.74 2.68 -6.78
N VAL A 5 1.73 2.03 -6.17
CA VAL A 5 2.01 2.10 -4.74
C VAL A 5 3.47 2.48 -4.60
N SER A 6 3.75 3.48 -3.76
CA SER A 6 5.11 3.92 -3.48
C SER A 6 5.24 4.35 -2.02
N PHE A 7 6.47 4.46 -1.54
CA PHE A 7 6.76 4.83 -0.16
C PHE A 7 7.63 6.08 -0.17
N LYS A 8 7.19 7.11 0.54
CA LYS A 8 7.95 8.36 0.66
C LYS A 8 9.06 8.23 1.69
N ASP A 9 8.76 7.53 2.78
CA ASP A 9 9.61 7.28 3.93
C ASP A 9 9.12 6.03 4.67
N GLU A 10 9.72 5.72 5.81
CA GLU A 10 9.35 4.55 6.62
C GLU A 10 7.92 4.61 7.17
N ASN A 11 7.27 5.78 7.16
CA ASN A 11 6.00 6.04 7.83
C ASN A 11 4.84 6.36 6.87
N THR A 12 5.12 6.61 5.59
CA THR A 12 4.10 7.08 4.64
C THR A 12 4.10 6.27 3.37
N MET A 13 2.97 5.61 3.11
CA MET A 13 2.65 5.00 1.84
C MET A 13 1.85 5.97 0.97
N ILE A 14 2.16 6.02 -0.31
CA ILE A 14 1.46 6.81 -1.32
C ILE A 14 0.79 5.85 -2.28
N LEU A 15 -0.52 6.00 -2.41
CA LEU A 15 -1.35 5.18 -3.26
C LEU A 15 -1.95 6.04 -4.38
N ASP A 16 -1.51 5.83 -5.61
CA ASP A 16 -2.00 6.57 -6.77
C ASP A 16 -3.16 5.81 -7.43
N LEU A 17 -4.20 6.55 -7.79
CA LEU A 17 -5.39 6.01 -8.45
C LEU A 17 -5.51 6.49 -9.89
N SER A 18 -6.23 5.70 -10.69
CA SER A 18 -6.49 6.00 -12.12
C SER A 18 -7.18 7.35 -12.38
N ASN A 19 -7.85 7.91 -11.37
CA ASN A 19 -8.48 9.23 -11.43
C ASN A 19 -7.51 10.39 -11.14
N LYS A 20 -6.20 10.14 -11.12
CA LYS A 20 -5.12 11.10 -10.81
C LYS A 20 -5.14 11.62 -9.38
N ARG A 21 -5.84 10.94 -8.47
CA ARG A 21 -5.74 11.21 -7.03
C ARG A 21 -4.66 10.34 -6.43
N SER A 22 -3.94 10.92 -5.48
CA SER A 22 -2.99 10.20 -4.64
C SER A 22 -3.46 10.29 -3.20
N PHE A 23 -3.46 9.16 -2.51
CA PHE A 23 -3.73 9.06 -1.09
C PHE A 23 -2.42 8.90 -0.33
N TYR A 24 -2.26 9.69 0.73
CA TYR A 24 -1.13 9.58 1.65
C TYR A 24 -1.64 8.81 2.86
N ILE A 25 -1.16 7.58 3.00
CA ILE A 25 -1.60 6.63 4.00
C ILE A 25 -0.51 6.56 5.07
N PRO A 26 -0.80 6.94 6.32
CA PRO A 26 0.16 6.83 7.40
C PRO A 26 0.24 5.37 7.84
N LEU A 27 1.46 4.83 7.93
CA LEU A 27 1.71 3.41 8.21
C LEU A 27 1.59 3.05 9.69
N ASP A 28 1.45 4.02 10.59
CA ASP A 28 1.17 3.79 12.00
C ASP A 28 -0.19 3.10 12.23
N GLU A 29 -1.14 3.29 11.31
CA GLU A 29 -2.42 2.56 11.27
C GLU A 29 -2.28 1.13 10.71
N PHE A 30 -1.17 0.82 10.04
CA PHE A 30 -0.89 -0.47 9.39
C PHE A 30 0.41 -1.08 9.92
N PRO A 31 0.45 -1.55 11.18
CA PRO A 31 1.67 -1.99 11.85
C PRO A 31 2.40 -3.15 11.13
N VAL A 32 1.67 -3.97 10.37
CA VAL A 32 2.24 -5.08 9.60
C VAL A 32 3.03 -4.56 8.40
N ILE A 33 2.47 -3.61 7.62
CA ILE A 33 3.17 -2.93 6.53
C ILE A 33 4.34 -2.10 7.08
N ALA A 34 4.15 -1.44 8.23
CA ALA A 34 5.20 -0.66 8.88
C ALA A 34 6.42 -1.51 9.29
N ALA A 35 6.20 -2.79 9.64
CA ALA A 35 7.26 -3.70 10.03
C ALA A 35 8.11 -4.21 8.84
N LEU A 36 7.64 -4.02 7.60
CA LEU A 36 8.39 -4.40 6.40
C LEU A 36 9.60 -3.50 6.19
N THR A 37 10.70 -4.12 5.75
CA THR A 37 11.88 -3.40 5.25
C THR A 37 11.58 -2.72 3.92
N SER A 38 12.42 -1.75 3.52
CA SER A 38 12.23 -1.04 2.24
C SER A 38 12.21 -1.98 1.03
N GLU A 39 12.99 -3.07 1.05
CA GLU A 39 13.01 -4.07 -0.01
C GLU A 39 11.69 -4.85 -0.06
N GLU A 40 11.21 -5.34 1.08
CA GLU A 40 9.95 -6.09 1.16
C GLU A 40 8.72 -5.24 0.80
N ARG A 41 8.80 -3.91 1.01
CA ARG A 41 7.73 -2.97 0.61
C ARG A 41 7.67 -2.76 -0.90
N GLU A 42 8.76 -2.98 -1.62
CA GLU A 42 8.78 -2.91 -3.09
C GLU A 42 8.22 -4.19 -3.72
N ASP A 43 8.27 -5.31 -3.00
CA ASP A 43 7.71 -6.60 -3.40
C ASP A 43 6.20 -6.70 -3.08
N PHE A 44 5.39 -5.94 -3.83
CA PHE A 44 3.93 -5.96 -3.74
C PHE A 44 3.26 -6.32 -5.07
N GLU A 45 2.00 -6.76 -4.97
CA GLU A 45 1.11 -7.01 -6.09
C GLU A 45 -0.21 -6.26 -5.91
N ILE A 46 -0.72 -5.71 -7.01
CA ILE A 46 -2.06 -5.14 -7.10
C ILE A 46 -2.97 -6.19 -7.73
N ILE A 47 -4.03 -6.59 -7.02
CA ILE A 47 -4.98 -7.61 -7.47
C ILE A 47 -6.32 -6.93 -7.78
N ASP A 48 -6.88 -7.24 -8.95
CA ASP A 48 -8.15 -6.70 -9.46
C ASP A 48 -8.26 -5.17 -9.41
N ASP A 49 -7.14 -4.45 -9.47
CA ASP A 49 -7.04 -3.00 -9.32
C ASP A 49 -7.61 -2.43 -7.99
N GLU A 50 -7.97 -3.29 -7.04
CA GLU A 50 -8.68 -2.91 -5.81
C GLU A 50 -8.02 -3.45 -4.54
N TYR A 51 -7.07 -4.38 -4.65
CA TYR A 51 -6.38 -4.94 -3.50
C TYR A 51 -4.86 -4.79 -3.62
N LEU A 52 -4.22 -4.64 -2.48
CA LEU A 52 -2.77 -4.60 -2.31
C LEU A 52 -2.35 -5.79 -1.46
N SER A 53 -1.46 -6.62 -2.01
CA SER A 53 -0.82 -7.75 -1.33
C SER A 53 0.68 -7.51 -1.30
N PHE A 54 1.34 -7.78 -0.19
CA PHE A 54 2.81 -7.83 -0.15
C PHE A 54 3.25 -9.30 -0.16
N LEU A 55 4.32 -9.63 -0.87
CA LEU A 55 4.73 -11.04 -1.03
C LEU A 55 5.23 -11.68 0.28
N THR A 56 5.70 -10.87 1.22
CA THR A 56 6.31 -11.34 2.46
C THR A 56 5.34 -11.48 3.63
N ILE A 57 4.09 -11.02 3.47
CA ILE A 57 3.04 -11.14 4.48
C ILE A 57 1.80 -11.80 3.87
N ASP A 58 1.08 -12.57 4.68
CA ASP A 58 -0.14 -13.26 4.26
C ASP A 58 -1.38 -12.36 4.46
N GLU A 59 -1.24 -11.05 4.22
CA GLU A 59 -2.29 -10.05 4.39
C GLU A 59 -2.62 -9.35 3.07
N LEU A 60 -3.92 -9.16 2.86
CA LEU A 60 -4.49 -8.49 1.70
C LEU A 60 -5.26 -7.26 2.16
N TYR A 61 -4.90 -6.10 1.63
CA TYR A 61 -5.55 -4.83 1.96
C TYR A 61 -6.39 -4.34 0.80
N SER A 62 -7.68 -4.11 1.02
CA SER A 62 -8.52 -3.48 0.00
C SER A 62 -8.26 -1.97 -0.08
N LEU A 63 -8.49 -1.38 -1.24
CA LEU A 63 -8.46 0.06 -1.48
C LEU A 63 -9.33 0.81 -0.46
N LYS A 64 -10.48 0.24 -0.08
CA LYS A 64 -11.39 0.85 0.90
C LYS A 64 -10.78 0.90 2.29
N GLU A 65 -10.17 -0.20 2.74
CA GLU A 65 -9.47 -0.25 4.03
C GLU A 65 -8.29 0.71 4.07
N LEU A 66 -7.57 0.85 2.95
CA LEU A 66 -6.41 1.73 2.83
C LEU A 66 -6.76 3.22 2.86
N ILE A 67 -7.95 3.63 2.42
CA ILE A 67 -8.35 5.05 2.34
C ILE A 67 -9.39 5.49 3.38
N GLY A 68 -9.99 4.55 4.12
CA GLY A 68 -11.05 4.81 5.10
C GLY A 68 -12.46 4.80 4.53
#